data_AF-A0A269YHR3-F1
#
_entry.id   AF-A0A269YHR3-F1
#
_cell.length_a   1.000
_cell.length_b   1.000
_cell.length_c   1.000
_cell.angle_alpha   90.00
_cell.angle_beta   90.00
_cell.angle_gamma   90.00
#
_symmetry.space_group_name_H-M   'P 1'
#
loop_
_entity.id
_entity.type
_entity.pdbx_description
1 polymer ?
#
loop_
_entity_poly.entity_id
_entity_poly.type
_entity_poly.pdbx_seq_one_letter_code
_entity_poly.pdbx_strand_id
1 'polypeptide(L)' 'MGITQQSLAAYIGVSIRTVQSWEIGRTHPNPAARRLLQLLINNPALLNVFINESELISQK' A
#
# COMPACT_ATOMS: atom_id res chain seq x y z
N MET A 1 6.99 9.35 -10.66
CA MET A 1 5.74 9.57 -9.89
C MET A 1 5.55 8.33 -9.04
N GLY A 2 5.55 8.47 -7.71
CA GLY A 2 5.39 7.35 -6.78
C GLY A 2 3.94 6.84 -6.71
N ILE A 3 3.69 5.84 -5.86
CA ILE A 3 2.33 5.32 -5.62
C ILE A 3 1.50 6.28 -4.77
N THR A 4 0.18 6.28 -4.97
CA THR A 4 -0.73 7.08 -4.13
C THR A 4 -0.93 6.44 -2.75
N GLN A 5 -1.32 7.25 -1.76
CA GLN A 5 -1.71 6.75 -0.44
C GLN A 5 -2.87 5.74 -0.52
N GLN A 6 -3.82 5.94 -1.44
CA GLN A 6 -4.95 5.04 -1.68
C GLN A 6 -4.47 3.66 -2.16
N SER A 7 -3.57 3.64 -3.16
CA SER A 7 -2.99 2.40 -3.67
C SER A 7 -2.17 1.70 -2.60
N LEU A 8 -1.33 2.44 -1.86
CA LEU A 8 -0.54 1.89 -0.76
C LEU A 8 -1.40 1.26 0.34
N ALA A 9 -2.49 1.93 0.70
CA ALA A 9 -3.45 1.45 1.67
C ALA A 9 -4.09 0.13 1.22
N ALA A 10 -4.52 0.06 -0.04
CA ALA A 10 -5.05 -1.16 -0.64
C ALA A 10 -4.03 -2.32 -0.62
N TYR A 11 -2.74 -2.04 -0.93
CA TYR A 11 -1.70 -3.07 -0.93
C TYR A 11 -1.37 -3.65 0.43
N ILE A 12 -1.32 -2.81 1.46
CA ILE A 12 -0.95 -3.25 2.82
C ILE A 12 -2.21 -3.73 3.58
N GLY A 13 -3.40 -3.58 3.00
CA GLY A 13 -4.66 -3.97 3.64
C GLY A 13 -5.01 -3.09 4.84
N VAL A 14 -4.72 -1.79 4.76
CA VAL A 14 -5.02 -0.81 5.81
C VAL A 14 -5.85 0.34 5.24
N SER A 15 -6.42 1.17 6.11
CA SER A 15 -7.14 2.36 5.65
C SER A 15 -6.18 3.44 5.14
N ILE A 16 -6.64 4.30 4.23
CA ILE A 16 -5.86 5.46 3.77
C ILE A 16 -5.46 6.37 4.94
N ARG A 17 -6.33 6.50 5.95
CA ARG A 17 -6.07 7.26 7.18
C ARG A 17 -4.93 6.66 8.00
N THR A 18 -4.75 5.34 7.97
CA THR A 18 -3.62 4.65 8.61
C THR A 18 -2.32 5.04 7.93
N VAL A 19 -2.26 5.02 6.60
CA VAL A 19 -1.09 5.45 5.81
C VAL A 19 -0.75 6.91 6.09
N GLN A 20 -1.74 7.80 6.03
CA GLN A 20 -1.58 9.23 6.35
C GLN A 20 -1.04 9.43 7.77
N SER A 21 -1.52 8.65 8.74
CA SER A 21 -1.04 8.72 10.13
C SER A 21 0.40 8.26 10.28
N TRP A 22 0.90 7.35 9.42
CA TRP A 22 2.31 6.97 9.39
C TRP A 22 3.18 8.07 8.78
N GLU A 23 2.75 8.68 7.68
CA GLU A 23 3.50 9.72 6.98
C GLU A 23 3.70 10.99 7.82
N ILE A 24 2.71 11.37 8.64
CA ILE A 24 2.82 12.51 9.57
C ILE A 24 3.47 12.13 10.91
N GLY A 25 3.90 10.88 11.09
CA GLY A 25 4.53 10.40 12.32
C GLY A 25 3.60 10.24 13.52
N ARG A 26 2.27 10.26 13.34
CA ARG A 26 1.30 10.07 14.44
C ARG A 26 1.29 8.63 14.96
N THR A 27 1.49 7.66 14.07
CA THR A 27 1.59 6.23 14.40
C THR A 27 2.67 5.58 13.55
N HIS A 28 3.01 4.32 13.81
CA HIS A 28 4.02 3.59 13.04
C HIS A 28 3.46 2.26 12.50
N PRO A 29 3.96 1.78 11.36
CA PRO A 29 3.58 0.47 10.86
C PRO A 29 3.97 -0.62 11.86
N ASN A 30 3.05 -1.57 12.09
CA ASN A 30 3.32 -2.78 12.86
C ASN A 30 4.38 -3.66 12.15
N PRO A 31 4.94 -4.69 12.81
CA PRO A 31 6.01 -5.50 12.21
C PRO A 31 5.64 -6.15 10.87
N ALA A 32 4.39 -6.62 10.72
CA ALA A 32 3.91 -7.21 9.47
C ALA A 32 3.80 -6.17 8.34
N ALA A 33 3.19 -5.01 8.62
CA ALA A 33 3.10 -3.90 7.68
C ALA A 33 4.49 -3.39 7.27
N ARG A 34 5.44 -3.32 8.21
CA ARG A 34 6.82 -2.94 7.93
C ARG A 34 7.51 -3.95 7.00
N ARG A 35 7.25 -5.25 7.18
CA ARG A 35 7.75 -6.29 6.28
C ARG A 35 7.16 -6.17 4.89
N LEU A 36 5.86 -5.91 4.78
CA LEU A 36 5.20 -5.63 3.49
C LEU A 36 5.79 -4.40 2.80
N LEU A 37 5.97 -3.29 3.53
CA LEU A 37 6.63 -2.10 3.03
C LEU A 37 8.04 -2.39 2.49
N GLN A 38 8.85 -3.17 3.22
CA GLN A 38 10.17 -3.58 2.75
C GLN A 38 10.09 -4.40 1.45
N LEU A 39 9.14 -5.33 1.33
CA LEU A 39 8.96 -6.12 0.12
C LEU A 39 8.58 -5.26 -1.09
N LEU A 40 7.67 -4.29 -0.89
CA LEU A 40 7.25 -3.36 -1.93
C LEU A 40 8.39 -2.43 -2.39
N ILE A 41 9.23 -1.97 -1.45
CA ILE A 41 10.42 -1.15 -1.75
C ILE A 41 11.46 -1.97 -2.53
N ASN A 42 11.69 -3.22 -2.11
CA ASN A 42 12.68 -4.09 -2.74
C ASN A 42 12.23 -4.61 -4.10
N ASN A 43 10.93 -4.69 -4.36
CA ASN A 43 10.38 -5.17 -5.61
C ASN A 43 9.17 -4.32 -6.06
N PRO A 44 9.42 -3.15 -6.68
CA PRO A 44 8.35 -2.26 -7.11
C PRO A 44 7.48 -2.86 -8.23
N ALA A 45 7.96 -3.89 -8.96
CA ALA A 45 7.17 -4.57 -9.98
C ALA A 45 5.94 -5.29 -9.41
N LEU A 46 5.94 -5.63 -8.11
CA LEU A 46 4.77 -6.19 -7.44
C LEU A 46 3.57 -5.22 -7.49
N LEU A 47 3.82 -3.92 -7.48
CA LEU A 47 2.77 -2.91 -7.57
C LEU A 47 1.99 -3.03 -8.90
N ASN A 48 2.69 -3.32 -10.00
CA ASN A 48 2.04 -3.49 -11.30
C ASN A 48 1.12 -4.71 -11.37
N VAL A 49 1.46 -5.80 -10.67
CA VAL A 49 0.64 -7.02 -10.65
C VAL A 49 -0.71 -6.74 -9.95
N PHE A 50 -0.67 -6.01 -8.85
CA PHE A 50 -1.85 -5.80 -8.00
C PHE A 50 -2.72 -4.60 -8.42
N ILE A 51 -2.18 -3.54 -9.04
CA ILE A 51 -2.99 -2.46 -9.65
C ILE A 51 -3.98 -3.03 -10.67
N ASN A 52 -3.55 -3.99 -11.49
CA ASN A 52 -4.39 -4.58 -12.55
C ASN A 52 -5.54 -5.44 -11.99
N GLU A 53 -5.38 -6.05 -10.81
CA GLU A 53 -6.44 -6.87 -10.18
C GLU A 53 -7.55 -6.02 -9.53
N SER A 54 -7.22 -4.82 -9.04
CA SER A 54 -8.23 -3.93 -8.42
C SER A 54 -9.21 -3.31 -9.42
N GLU A 55 -8.80 -3.13 -10.69
CA GLU A 55 -9.68 -2.73 -11.80
C GLU A 55 -10.68 -3.84 -12.17
N LEU A 56 -10.32 -5.12 -11.99
CA LEU A 56 -11.21 -6.25 -12.30
C LEU A 56 -12.40 -6.37 -11.33
N ILE A 57 -12.25 -5.90 -10.09
CA ILE A 57 -13.34 -5.94 -9.10
C ILE A 57 -14.31 -4.76 -9.28
N SER A 58 -13.88 -3.67 -9.91
CA SER A 58 -14.74 -2.51 -10.16
C SER A 58 -15.54 -2.60 -11.47
N GLN A 59 -15.28 -3.60 -12.32
CA GLN A 59 -16.03 -3.88 -13.56
C GLN A 59 -17.07 -5.02 -13.41
N LYS A 60 -17.33 -5.50 -12.19
CA LYS A 60 -18.37 -6.49 -11.91
C LYS A 60 -19.33 -5.98 -10.83
#